data_AF-A0A0N0DB67-F1
#
_entry.id   AF-A0A0N0DB67-F1
#
_cell.length_a   1.000
_cell.length_b   1.000
_cell.length_c   1.000
_cell.angle_alpha   90.00
_cell.angle_beta   90.00
_cell.angle_gamma   90.00
#
_symmetry.space_group_name_H-M   'P 1'
#
loop_
_entity.id
_entity.type
_entity.pdbx_description
1 polymer ?
#
loop_
_entity_poly.entity_id
_entity_poly.type
_entity_poly.pdbx_seq_one_letter_code
_entity_poly.pdbx_strand_id
1 'polypeptide(L)'
;MASPPEERDFSGMAATLSKEVKLRQTSGLPYAGDYVGPEGFQKWAQDMANYFDKVDVQKPEVFEREGSNRIISLSYLYLRVRNTGEELKYPLCQVMTVDLEAGVIKSILPFYWDVYALNKAIGHTPES
;
A
#
# COMPACT_ATOMS: atom_id res chain seq x y z
N MET A 1 10.32 -16.53 5.11
CA MET A 1 10.55 -15.46 6.11
C MET A 1 10.28 -14.15 5.38
N ALA A 2 9.34 -13.33 5.84
CA ALA A 2 9.18 -11.99 5.27
C ALA A 2 10.40 -11.16 5.66
N SER A 3 11.01 -10.42 4.73
CA SER A 3 12.18 -9.60 5.03
C SER A 3 11.83 -8.56 6.11
N PRO A 4 12.75 -8.28 7.05
CA PRO A 4 12.63 -7.17 7.99
C PRO A 4 12.29 -5.85 7.28
N PRO A 5 11.58 -4.90 7.92
CA PRO A 5 11.23 -3.62 7.30
C PRO A 5 12.43 -2.87 6.69
N GLU A 6 13.59 -2.95 7.34
CA GLU A 6 14.89 -2.42 6.89
C GLU A 6 15.49 -3.14 5.66
N GLU A 7 15.02 -4.35 5.36
CA GLU A 7 15.45 -5.17 4.21
C GLU A 7 14.36 -5.32 3.15
N ARG A 8 13.20 -4.66 3.30
CA ARG A 8 12.21 -4.60 2.23
C ARG A 8 12.83 -3.79 1.09
N ASP A 9 13.29 -4.51 0.07
CA ASP A 9 13.94 -3.92 -1.08
C ASP A 9 12.91 -3.13 -1.91
N PHE A 10 12.83 -1.84 -1.61
CA PHE A 10 12.04 -0.88 -2.36
C PHE A 10 12.73 -0.45 -3.67
N SER A 11 13.97 -0.88 -3.95
CA SER A 11 14.74 -0.40 -5.11
C SER A 11 14.09 -0.77 -6.44
N GLY A 12 13.52 -1.99 -6.54
CA GLY A 12 12.80 -2.45 -7.73
C GLY A 12 11.54 -1.62 -8.00
N MET A 13 10.83 -1.21 -6.95
CA MET A 13 9.68 -0.31 -7.08
C MET A 13 10.13 1.14 -7.35
N ALA A 14 11.19 1.61 -6.69
CA ALA A 14 11.65 2.99 -6.75
C ALA A 14 11.98 3.47 -8.17
N ALA A 15 12.49 2.59 -9.04
CA ALA A 15 12.74 2.91 -10.44
C ALA A 15 11.46 3.25 -11.25
N THR A 16 10.30 2.78 -10.79
CA THR A 16 8.99 2.99 -11.44
C THR A 16 8.20 4.13 -10.80
N LEU A 17 8.71 4.77 -9.75
CA LEU A 17 8.04 5.84 -9.02
C LEU A 17 8.64 7.20 -9.39
N SER A 18 7.78 8.20 -9.59
CA SER A 18 8.21 9.59 -9.66
C SER A 18 8.86 10.02 -8.35
N LYS A 19 9.85 10.91 -8.39
CA LYS A 19 10.49 11.48 -7.18
C LYS A 19 9.48 12.12 -6.21
N GLU A 20 8.38 12.63 -6.75
CA GLU A 20 7.28 13.25 -6.00
C GLU A 20 6.03 12.35 -5.93
N VAL A 21 6.18 11.03 -6.08
CA VAL A 21 5.05 10.10 -6.01
C VAL A 21 4.26 10.30 -4.72
N LYS A 22 2.93 10.23 -4.79
CA LYS A 22 2.05 10.33 -3.62
C LYS A 22 1.33 9.02 -3.36
N LEU A 23 1.53 8.43 -2.19
CA LEU A 23 0.71 7.34 -1.68
C LEU A 23 -0.29 7.91 -0.69
N ARG A 24 -1.60 7.75 -0.96
CA ARG A 24 -2.66 8.24 -0.09
C ARG A 24 -3.34 7.09 0.65
N GLN A 25 -3.26 7.09 1.97
CA GLN A 25 -3.95 6.14 2.83
C GLN A 25 -5.28 6.72 3.32
N THR A 26 -6.30 5.87 3.39
CA THR A 26 -7.62 6.27 3.89
C THR A 26 -7.55 6.74 5.34
N SER A 27 -8.36 7.74 5.71
CA SER A 27 -8.48 8.25 7.09
C SER A 27 -8.98 7.19 8.08
N GLY A 28 -9.57 6.11 7.59
CA GLY A 28 -10.03 5.01 8.42
C GLY A 28 -8.93 4.08 8.92
N LEU A 29 -7.65 4.31 8.62
CA LEU A 29 -6.54 3.46 9.08
C LEU A 29 -5.62 4.24 10.04
N PRO A 30 -4.90 3.58 10.96
CA PRO A 30 -4.01 4.27 11.90
C PRO A 30 -2.71 4.79 11.25
N TYR A 31 -2.50 4.48 9.97
CA TYR A 31 -1.43 5.00 9.12
C TYR A 31 -2.02 5.83 7.96
N ALA A 32 -3.05 6.62 8.28
CA ALA A 32 -3.72 7.51 7.34
C ALA A 32 -2.81 8.64 6.82
N GLY A 33 -3.23 9.25 5.71
CA GLY A 33 -2.63 10.48 5.18
C GLY A 33 -1.85 10.28 3.89
N ASP A 34 -1.10 11.31 3.52
CA ASP A 34 -0.33 11.36 2.28
C ASP A 34 1.16 11.14 2.58
N TYR A 35 1.74 10.15 1.92
CA TYR A 35 3.17 9.85 1.93
C TYR A 35 3.77 10.26 0.60
N VAL A 36 4.80 11.11 0.62
CA VAL A 36 5.35 11.73 -0.59
C VAL A 36 6.82 11.34 -0.82
N GLY A 37 7.12 10.91 -2.04
CA GLY A 37 8.46 10.57 -2.48
C GLY A 37 9.08 9.37 -1.73
N PRO A 38 10.39 9.12 -1.94
CA PRO A 38 11.09 8.00 -1.30
C PRO A 38 11.01 8.02 0.22
N GLU A 39 11.18 9.20 0.84
CA GLU A 39 11.11 9.38 2.30
C GLU A 39 9.71 9.06 2.84
N GLY A 40 8.65 9.51 2.15
CA GLY A 40 7.29 9.16 2.50
C GLY A 40 7.02 7.67 2.42
N PHE A 41 7.50 6.98 1.39
CA PHE A 41 7.34 5.53 1.26
C PHE A 41 8.09 4.77 2.35
N GLN A 42 9.29 5.22 2.71
CA GLN A 42 10.03 4.64 3.85
C GLN A 42 9.25 4.84 5.15
N LYS A 43 8.71 6.05 5.39
CA LYS A 43 7.88 6.32 6.56
C LYS A 43 6.62 5.44 6.57
N TRP A 44 5.93 5.29 5.44
CA TRP A 44 4.78 4.41 5.32
C TRP A 44 5.14 2.96 5.65
N ALA A 45 6.29 2.47 5.16
CA ALA A 45 6.76 1.11 5.45
C ALA A 45 7.02 0.92 6.96
N GLN A 46 7.60 1.92 7.63
CA GLN A 46 7.81 1.94 9.08
C GLN A 46 6.48 1.96 9.84
N ASP A 47 5.54 2.83 9.44
CA ASP A 47 4.22 2.95 10.07
C ASP A 47 3.44 1.63 9.95
N MET A 48 3.46 0.98 8.77
CA MET A 48 2.88 -0.35 8.56
C MET A 48 3.56 -1.43 9.41
N ALA A 49 4.89 -1.36 9.56
CA ALA A 49 5.66 -2.35 10.32
C ALA A 49 5.32 -2.36 11.81
N ASN A 50 4.79 -1.27 12.37
CA ASN A 50 4.30 -1.23 13.74
C ASN A 50 3.12 -2.19 13.97
N TYR A 51 2.31 -2.43 12.94
CA TYR A 51 1.09 -3.25 13.03
C TYR A 51 1.26 -4.65 12.45
N PHE A 52 2.10 -4.80 11.42
CA PHE A 52 2.23 -6.04 10.67
C PHE A 52 3.68 -6.50 10.55
N ASP A 53 3.93 -7.78 10.77
CA ASP A 53 5.24 -8.40 10.53
C ASP A 53 5.32 -9.08 9.15
N LYS A 54 4.17 -9.27 8.49
CA LYS A 54 4.04 -9.69 7.10
C LYS A 54 3.06 -8.77 6.37
N VAL A 55 3.49 -8.27 5.22
CA VAL A 55 2.67 -7.51 4.27
C VAL A 55 3.03 -8.01 2.89
N ASP A 56 2.08 -8.59 2.19
CA ASP A 56 2.32 -9.23 0.90
C ASP A 56 1.11 -9.01 -0.03
N VAL A 57 1.37 -8.48 -1.21
CA VAL A 57 0.34 -8.22 -2.24
C VAL A 57 0.56 -9.23 -3.34
N GLN A 58 -0.42 -10.11 -3.56
CA GLN A 58 -0.31 -11.20 -4.51
C GLN A 58 -1.40 -11.16 -5.57
N LYS A 59 -1.14 -11.87 -6.68
CA LYS A 59 -2.08 -12.08 -7.78
C LYS A 59 -2.65 -10.76 -8.34
N PRO A 60 -1.78 -9.81 -8.75
CA PRO A 60 -2.27 -8.58 -9.35
C PRO A 60 -2.90 -8.86 -10.72
N GLU A 61 -4.11 -8.36 -10.91
CA GLU A 61 -4.78 -8.19 -12.19
C GLU A 61 -4.77 -6.70 -12.54
N VAL A 62 -4.16 -6.36 -13.67
CA VAL A 62 -3.97 -4.98 -14.09
C VAL A 62 -5.01 -4.62 -15.15
N PHE A 63 -5.71 -3.51 -14.93
CA PHE A 63 -6.67 -2.93 -15.85
C PHE A 63 -6.16 -1.57 -16.30
N GLU A 64 -5.97 -1.45 -17.60
CA GLU A 64 -5.54 -0.23 -18.25
C GLU A 64 -6.38 0.03 -19.50
N ARG A 65 -6.33 1.26 -19.98
CA ARG A 65 -6.95 1.67 -21.23
C ARG A 65 -5.94 2.49 -22.01
N GLU A 66 -5.77 2.17 -23.29
CA GLU A 66 -4.90 2.93 -24.18
C GLU A 66 -5.18 4.44 -24.12
N GLY A 67 -4.13 5.25 -24.05
CA GLY A 67 -4.21 6.71 -23.91
C GLY A 67 -4.67 7.21 -22.53
N SER A 68 -4.97 6.33 -21.58
CA SER A 68 -5.29 6.69 -20.20
C SER A 68 -4.04 6.77 -19.35
N ASN A 69 -3.92 7.82 -18.53
CA ASN A 69 -2.89 7.92 -17.50
C ASN A 69 -3.31 7.29 -16.16
N ARG A 70 -4.33 6.43 -16.19
CA ARG A 70 -4.90 5.74 -15.02
C ARG A 70 -4.80 4.23 -15.21
N ILE A 71 -4.27 3.58 -14.18
CA ILE A 71 -4.16 2.12 -14.09
C ILE A 71 -4.87 1.68 -12.81
N ILE A 72 -5.56 0.55 -12.87
CA ILE A 72 -6.16 -0.09 -11.69
C ILE A 72 -5.51 -1.45 -11.52
N SER A 73 -5.05 -1.75 -10.31
CA SER A 73 -4.60 -3.09 -9.93
C SER A 73 -5.60 -3.68 -8.93
N LEU A 74 -6.19 -4.82 -9.27
CA LEU A 74 -6.96 -5.64 -8.34
C LEU A 74 -6.09 -6.81 -7.88
N SER A 75 -5.98 -7.02 -6.59
CA SER A 75 -5.05 -8.01 -6.02
C SER A 75 -5.60 -8.57 -4.71
N TYR A 76 -4.82 -9.43 -4.05
CA TYR A 76 -5.08 -9.86 -2.68
C TYR A 76 -3.96 -9.38 -1.77
N LEU A 77 -4.35 -8.72 -0.68
CA LEU A 77 -3.48 -8.31 0.41
C LEU A 77 -3.49 -9.36 1.51
N TYR A 78 -2.30 -9.85 1.84
CA TYR A 78 -2.03 -10.77 2.93
C TYR A 78 -1.27 -10.04 4.02
N LEU A 79 -1.85 -9.97 5.21
CA LEU A 79 -1.26 -9.35 6.38
C LEU A 79 -1.13 -10.38 7.48
N ARG A 80 -0.11 -10.23 8.31
CA ARG A 80 -0.07 -10.88 9.62
C ARG A 80 0.13 -9.83 10.69
N VAL A 81 -0.84 -9.74 11.60
CA VAL A 81 -0.83 -8.79 12.71
C VAL A 81 0.33 -9.16 13.65
N ARG A 82 1.21 -8.20 13.92
CA ARG A 82 2.43 -8.42 14.70
C ARG A 82 2.14 -8.91 16.12
N ASN A 83 1.16 -8.29 16.78
CA ASN A 83 0.92 -8.53 18.22
C ASN A 83 0.10 -9.79 18.50
N THR A 84 -0.74 -10.22 17.55
CA THR A 84 -1.67 -11.35 17.74
C THR A 84 -1.32 -12.57 16.89
N GLY A 85 -0.52 -12.39 15.82
CA GLY A 85 -0.26 -13.42 14.83
C GLY A 85 -1.43 -13.68 13.89
N GLU A 86 -2.54 -12.94 14.00
CA GLU A 86 -3.72 -13.12 13.16
C GLU A 86 -3.38 -12.85 11.68
N GLU A 87 -3.78 -13.75 10.80
CA GLU A 87 -3.59 -13.61 9.36
C GLU A 87 -4.87 -13.06 8.71
N LEU A 88 -4.72 -11.96 7.97
CA LEU A 88 -5.79 -11.35 7.20
C LEU A 88 -5.52 -11.53 5.72
N LYS A 89 -6.57 -11.88 4.98
CA LYS A 89 -6.52 -12.04 3.53
C LYS A 89 -7.75 -11.39 2.91
N TYR A 90 -7.55 -10.25 2.26
CA TYR A 90 -8.63 -9.49 1.67
C TYR A 90 -8.27 -9.02 0.26
N PRO A 91 -9.28 -8.81 -0.62
CA PRO A 91 -9.06 -8.07 -1.84
C PRO A 91 -8.48 -6.68 -1.56
N LEU A 92 -7.61 -6.22 -2.47
CA LEU A 92 -7.05 -4.88 -2.48
C LEU A 92 -7.14 -4.32 -3.89
N CYS A 93 -7.79 -3.16 -4.02
CA CYS A 93 -7.75 -2.38 -5.24
C CYS A 93 -6.77 -1.22 -5.08
N GLN A 94 -5.96 -0.93 -6.09
CA GLN A 94 -5.09 0.24 -6.11
C GLN A 94 -5.32 1.01 -7.40
N VAL A 95 -5.67 2.29 -7.28
CA VAL A 95 -5.77 3.19 -8.42
C VAL A 95 -4.48 4.00 -8.51
N MET A 96 -3.85 3.95 -9.68
CA MET A 96 -2.58 4.62 -9.94
C MET A 96 -2.72 5.68 -11.03
N THR A 97 -2.03 6.80 -10.85
CA THR A 97 -1.79 7.76 -11.93
C THR A 97 -0.38 7.56 -12.44
N VAL A 98 -0.21 7.52 -13.76
CA VAL A 98 1.11 7.43 -14.41
C VAL A 98 1.39 8.69 -15.21
N ASP A 99 2.67 9.01 -15.32
CA ASP A 99 3.20 9.90 -16.35
C ASP A 99 3.56 9.02 -17.56
N LEU A 100 2.83 9.17 -18.66
CA LEU A 100 3.00 8.34 -19.85
C LEU A 100 4.27 8.67 -20.64
N GLU A 101 4.80 9.88 -20.51
CA GLU A 101 6.02 10.30 -21.19
C GLU A 101 7.26 9.82 -20.41
N ALA A 102 7.26 10.06 -19.09
CA ALA A 102 8.37 9.66 -18.24
C ALA A 102 8.33 8.17 -17.83
N GLY A 103 7.19 7.49 -18.02
CA GLY A 103 7.04 6.07 -17.70
C GLY A 103 7.03 5.79 -16.18
N VAL A 104 6.54 6.73 -15.37
CA VAL A 104 6.60 6.63 -13.89
C VAL A 104 5.24 6.83 -13.22
N ILE A 105 5.05 6.20 -12.07
CA ILE A 105 3.85 6.36 -11.24
C ILE A 105 3.93 7.69 -10.47
N LYS A 106 2.90 8.54 -10.60
CA LYS A 106 2.74 9.82 -9.90
C LYS A 106 1.92 9.72 -8.62
N SER A 107 0.95 8.80 -8.56
CA SER A 107 0.14 8.61 -7.36
C SER A 107 -0.37 7.19 -7.22
N ILE A 108 -0.56 6.74 -6.00
CA ILE A 108 -1.18 5.47 -5.64
C ILE A 108 -2.27 5.74 -4.61
N LEU A 109 -3.48 5.24 -4.87
CA LEU A 109 -4.63 5.31 -3.97
C LEU A 109 -5.15 3.89 -3.71
N PRO A 110 -4.77 3.26 -2.58
CA PRO A 110 -5.27 1.96 -2.18
C PRO A 110 -6.70 2.02 -1.63
N PHE A 111 -7.49 1.02 -1.97
CA PHE A 111 -8.82 0.74 -1.49
C PHE A 111 -8.81 -0.64 -0.84
N TYR A 112 -8.87 -0.64 0.49
CA TYR A 112 -8.94 -1.85 1.29
C TYR A 112 -10.37 -2.35 1.30
N TRP A 113 -10.55 -3.65 1.07
CA TRP A 113 -11.89 -4.25 1.05
C TRP A 113 -12.63 -4.12 2.38
N ASP A 114 -11.94 -4.40 3.50
CA ASP A 114 -12.54 -4.38 4.83
C ASP A 114 -11.64 -3.61 5.82
N VAL A 115 -11.81 -2.29 5.82
CA VAL A 115 -11.12 -1.39 6.76
C VAL A 115 -11.54 -1.67 8.20
N TYR A 116 -12.80 -2.05 8.42
CA TYR A 116 -13.33 -2.33 9.76
C TYR A 116 -12.67 -3.57 10.37
N ALA A 117 -12.65 -4.70 9.64
CA ALA A 117 -12.03 -5.93 10.12
C ALA A 117 -10.52 -5.76 10.31
N LEU A 118 -9.86 -5.04 9.40
CA LEU A 118 -8.43 -4.72 9.55
C LEU A 118 -8.17 -3.96 10.84
N ASN A 119 -8.90 -2.87 11.10
CA ASN A 119 -8.77 -2.08 12.32
C ASN A 119 -9.03 -2.90 13.58
N LYS A 120 -10.09 -3.71 13.56
CA LYS A 120 -10.42 -4.62 14.67
C LYS A 120 -9.27 -5.57 14.98
N ALA A 121 -8.67 -6.16 13.95
CA ALA A 121 -7.57 -7.13 14.11
C ALA A 121 -6.29 -6.49 14.70
N ILE A 122 -6.03 -5.22 14.40
CA ILE A 122 -4.89 -4.47 14.96
C ILE A 122 -5.23 -3.72 16.25
N GLY A 123 -6.46 -3.87 16.78
CA GLY A 123 -6.92 -3.18 17.98
C GLY A 123 -7.09 -1.66 17.82
N HIS A 124 -7.24 -1.16 16.59
CA HIS A 124 -7.49 0.25 16.32
C HIS A 124 -8.99 0.54 16.31
N THR A 125 -9.40 1.61 16.98
CA THR A 125 -10.73 2.20 16.86
C THR A 125 -10.55 3.58 16.24
N PRO A 126 -11.04 3.82 15.00
CA PRO A 126 -10.97 5.13 14.39
C PRO A 126 -11.65 6.18 15.26
N GLU A 127 -11.06 7.38 15.33
CA GLU A 127 -11.73 8.53 15.94
C GLU A 127 -12.96 8.91 15.08
N SER A 128 -14.09 9.13 15.75
CA SER A 128 -15.39 9.47 15.14
C SER A 128 -15.46 10.91 14.66
#